data_AF-H7CEC9-F1
#
_entry.id   AF-H7CEC9-F1
#
_cell.length_a   1.000
_cell.length_b   1.000
_cell.length_c   1.000
_cell.angle_alpha   90.00
_cell.angle_beta   90.00
_cell.angle_gamma   90.00
#
_symmetry.space_group_name_H-M   'P 1'
#
loop_
_entity.id
_entity.type
_entity.pdbx_description
1 polymer ?
#
loop_
_entity_poly.entity_id
_entity_poly.type
_entity_poly.pdbx_seq_one_letter_code
_entity_poly.pdbx_strand_id
1 'polypeptide(L)'
;GFLGIASLICGFIAIEIIGLNMLASVNWDPIQFVRQLFWLGLEPPPAKYGLGLAPLREGGWWQMAGFFLTASILLWWLRTYRRARALGMGTHIAWAFAAAIWLYLVLGFIRPLMMGNFSEAVPFGV
;
A
#
# COMPACT_ATOMS: atom_id res chain seq x y z
N GLY A 1 -11.24 -9.07 -16.64
CA GLY A 1 -10.07 -9.92 -16.96
C GLY A 1 -9.27 -10.16 -15.69
N PHE A 2 -8.63 -11.32 -15.58
CA PHE A 2 -8.00 -11.84 -14.35
C PHE A 2 -7.11 -10.82 -13.61
N LEU A 3 -6.20 -10.13 -14.31
CA LEU A 3 -5.31 -9.14 -13.69
C LEU A 3 -6.03 -8.00 -12.96
N GLY A 4 -7.16 -7.55 -13.50
CA GLY A 4 -7.95 -6.50 -12.85
C GLY A 4 -8.63 -7.01 -11.58
N ILE A 5 -9.14 -8.24 -11.60
CA ILE A 5 -9.77 -8.86 -10.42
C ILE A 5 -8.71 -9.09 -9.33
N ALA A 6 -7.57 -9.66 -9.69
CA ALA A 6 -6.46 -9.86 -8.75
C ALA A 6 -5.98 -8.54 -8.14
N SER A 7 -5.84 -7.48 -8.96
CA SER A 7 -5.50 -6.14 -8.48
C SER A 7 -6.52 -5.60 -7.48
N LEU A 8 -7.81 -5.71 -7.79
CA LEU A 8 -8.89 -5.26 -6.90
C LEU A 8 -8.93 -6.04 -5.59
N ILE A 9 -8.73 -7.37 -5.62
CA ILE A 9 -8.68 -8.19 -4.40
C ILE A 9 -7.51 -7.76 -3.52
N CYS A 10 -6.31 -7.61 -4.09
CA CYS A 10 -5.15 -7.14 -3.32
C CYS A 10 -5.37 -5.73 -2.75
N GLY A 11 -5.93 -4.81 -3.55
CA GLY A 11 -6.21 -3.44 -3.12
C GLY A 11 -7.26 -3.39 -2.02
N PHE A 12 -8.31 -4.19 -2.13
CA PHE A 12 -9.35 -4.32 -1.11
C PHE A 12 -8.78 -4.85 0.21
N ILE A 13 -7.96 -5.90 0.17
CA ILE A 13 -7.27 -6.42 1.37
C ILE A 13 -6.42 -5.32 2.02
N ALA A 14 -5.67 -4.54 1.24
CA ALA A 14 -4.85 -3.46 1.78
C ALA A 14 -5.71 -2.37 2.45
N ILE A 15 -6.79 -1.94 1.81
CA ILE A 15 -7.72 -0.93 2.36
C ILE A 15 -8.40 -1.44 3.64
N GLU A 16 -8.86 -2.69 3.67
CA GLU A 16 -9.46 -3.30 4.86
C GLU A 16 -8.46 -3.38 6.02
N ILE A 17 -7.21 -3.78 5.77
CA ILE A 17 -6.17 -3.78 6.81
C ILE A 17 -5.99 -2.38 7.39
N ILE A 18 -5.89 -1.36 6.53
CA ILE A 18 -5.71 0.04 6.96
C ILE A 18 -6.94 0.51 7.76
N GLY A 19 -8.14 0.35 7.19
CA GLY A 19 -9.39 0.80 7.79
C GLY A 19 -9.72 0.13 9.12
N LEU A 20 -9.53 -1.19 9.22
CA LEU A 20 -9.76 -1.93 10.47
C LEU A 20 -8.75 -1.54 11.56
N ASN A 21 -7.48 -1.25 11.21
CA ASN A 21 -6.52 -0.75 12.18
C ASN A 21 -6.84 0.68 12.65
N MET A 22 -7.29 1.54 11.74
CA MET A 22 -7.77 2.89 12.10
C MET A 22 -9.03 2.84 12.97
N LEU A 23 -9.95 1.90 12.73
CA LEU A 23 -11.13 1.72 13.57
C LEU A 23 -10.76 1.14 14.95
N ALA A 24 -9.78 0.24 15.01
CA ALA A 24 -9.29 -0.33 16.26
C ALA A 24 -8.62 0.72 17.16
N SER A 25 -7.95 1.74 16.60
CA SER A 25 -7.30 2.79 17.39
C SER A 25 -8.29 3.73 18.09
N VAL A 26 -9.54 3.80 17.62
CA VAL A 26 -10.66 4.51 18.29
C VAL A 26 -11.59 3.57 19.05
N ASN A 27 -11.09 2.41 19.48
CA ASN A 27 -11.85 1.40 20.24
C ASN A 27 -13.16 0.96 19.57
N TRP A 28 -13.17 0.88 18.22
CA TRP A 28 -14.33 0.46 17.44
C TRP A 28 -15.55 1.40 17.53
N ASP A 29 -15.36 2.65 17.96
CA ASP A 29 -16.41 3.67 17.93
C ASP A 29 -16.53 4.28 16.52
N PRO A 30 -17.62 4.01 15.77
CA PRO A 30 -17.79 4.54 14.41
C PRO A 30 -17.92 6.07 14.37
N ILE A 31 -18.42 6.70 15.44
CA ILE A 31 -18.57 8.15 15.51
C ILE A 31 -17.19 8.80 15.65
N GLN A 32 -16.33 8.26 16.52
CA GLN A 32 -14.95 8.73 16.63
C GLN A 32 -14.15 8.44 15.37
N PHE A 33 -14.37 7.31 14.72
CA PHE A 33 -13.71 6.96 13.46
C PHE A 33 -13.95 8.03 12.38
N VAL A 34 -15.21 8.41 12.16
CA VAL A 34 -15.54 9.45 11.17
C VAL A 34 -15.02 10.82 11.61
N ARG A 35 -15.16 11.17 12.89
CA ARG A 35 -14.70 12.46 13.42
C ARG A 35 -13.19 12.63 13.30
N GLN A 36 -12.43 11.58 13.58
CA GLN A 36 -10.98 11.61 13.67
C GLN A 36 -10.31 11.07 12.40
N LEU A 37 -11.06 10.74 11.35
CA LEU A 37 -10.55 10.06 10.14
C LEU A 37 -9.24 10.64 9.60
N PHE A 38 -9.10 11.96 9.61
CA PHE A 38 -7.90 12.68 9.12
C PHE A 38 -6.68 12.60 10.05
N TRP A 39 -6.85 12.14 11.28
CA TRP A 39 -5.78 11.94 12.27
C TRP A 39 -5.48 10.46 12.53
N LEU A 40 -6.31 9.55 11.98
CA LEU A 40 -6.09 8.12 12.10
C LEU A 40 -5.05 7.67 11.09
N GLY A 41 -4.20 6.73 11.51
CA GLY A 41 -3.11 6.23 10.71
C GLY A 41 -2.78 4.78 11.06
N LEU A 42 -2.24 4.07 10.08
CA LEU A 42 -1.52 2.83 10.28
C LEU A 42 -0.01 3.15 10.17
N GLU A 43 0.65 3.10 11.31
CA GLU A 43 2.06 3.47 11.45
C GLU A 43 3.01 2.35 10.99
N PRO A 44 4.18 2.71 10.42
CA PRO A 44 5.23 1.75 10.10
C PRO A 44 5.80 1.07 11.37
N PRO A 45 6.47 -0.09 11.21
CA PRO A 45 7.07 -0.80 12.33
C PRO A 45 8.18 0.02 13.01
N PRO A 46 8.33 -0.08 14.34
CA PRO A 46 9.41 0.59 15.07
C PRO A 46 10.80 0.16 14.61
N ALA A 47 11.77 1.07 14.74
CA ALA A 47 13.14 0.90 14.28
C ALA A 47 13.86 -0.35 14.82
N LYS A 48 13.48 -0.81 16.02
CA LYS A 48 14.03 -2.02 16.66
C LYS A 48 13.87 -3.29 15.82
N TYR A 49 12.92 -3.31 14.88
CA TYR A 49 12.71 -4.45 13.98
C TYR A 49 13.50 -4.37 12.67
N GLY A 50 14.13 -3.23 12.35
CA GLY A 50 14.88 -3.04 11.12
C GLY A 50 14.06 -3.39 9.87
N LEU A 51 14.57 -4.31 9.05
CA LEU A 51 13.87 -4.88 7.88
C LEU A 51 13.15 -6.20 8.17
N GLY A 52 13.12 -6.62 9.43
CA GLY A 52 12.45 -7.85 9.85
C GLY A 52 10.92 -7.72 9.80
N LEU A 53 10.25 -8.87 9.78
CA LEU A 53 8.80 -8.92 9.96
C LEU A 53 8.45 -8.58 11.41
N ALA A 54 7.75 -7.46 11.61
CA ALA A 54 7.35 -7.01 12.94
C ALA A 54 6.09 -7.76 13.40
N PRO A 55 5.88 -7.91 14.73
CA PRO A 55 4.61 -8.40 15.26
C PRO A 55 3.43 -7.59 14.74
N LEU A 56 2.27 -8.23 14.56
CA LEU A 56 1.08 -7.58 13.96
C LEU A 56 0.70 -6.26 14.65
N ARG A 57 0.72 -6.24 16.00
CA ARG A 57 0.37 -5.06 16.81
C ARG A 57 1.43 -3.94 16.78
N GLU A 58 2.63 -4.22 16.29
CA GLU A 58 3.77 -3.31 16.28
C GLU A 58 4.23 -2.99 14.86
N GLY A 59 3.29 -2.86 13.91
CA GLY A 59 3.56 -2.48 12.52
C GLY A 59 3.62 -3.65 11.52
N GLY A 60 3.38 -4.89 11.95
CA GLY A 60 3.20 -6.01 11.01
C GLY A 60 2.01 -5.81 10.06
N TRP A 61 0.94 -5.17 10.53
CA TRP A 61 -0.19 -4.78 9.68
C TRP A 61 0.20 -3.79 8.58
N TRP A 62 1.10 -2.84 8.89
CA TRP A 62 1.62 -1.89 7.90
C TRP A 62 2.40 -2.62 6.80
N GLN A 63 3.24 -3.59 7.17
CA GLN A 63 4.00 -4.39 6.20
C GLN A 63 3.08 -5.20 5.28
N MET A 64 2.03 -5.81 5.84
CA MET A 64 1.01 -6.51 5.06
C MET A 64 0.24 -5.58 4.12
N ALA A 65 -0.22 -4.44 4.61
CA ALA A 65 -0.92 -3.43 3.81
C ALA A 65 -0.04 -2.95 2.66
N GLY A 66 1.22 -2.60 2.94
CA GLY A 66 2.20 -2.18 1.93
C GLY A 66 2.47 -3.25 0.88
N PHE A 67 2.59 -4.53 1.27
CA PHE A 67 2.75 -5.64 0.33
C PHE A 67 1.54 -5.79 -0.60
N PHE A 68 0.32 -5.90 -0.03
CA PHE A 68 -0.90 -6.07 -0.83
C PHE A 68 -1.19 -4.86 -1.72
N LEU A 69 -0.94 -3.65 -1.23
CA LEU A 69 -1.09 -2.42 -2.01
C LEU A 69 -0.11 -2.39 -3.19
N THR A 70 1.16 -2.72 -2.94
CA THR A 70 2.19 -2.77 -4.00
C THR A 70 1.84 -3.81 -5.06
N ALA A 71 1.40 -5.00 -4.65
CA ALA A 71 0.93 -6.04 -5.57
C ALA A 71 -0.28 -5.56 -6.39
N SER A 72 -1.26 -4.90 -5.75
CA SER A 72 -2.43 -4.32 -6.41
C SER A 72 -2.02 -3.35 -7.53
N ILE A 73 -1.11 -2.42 -7.23
CA ILE A 73 -0.63 -1.39 -8.15
C ILE A 73 0.13 -2.02 -9.33
N LEU A 74 1.02 -2.98 -9.09
CA LEU A 74 1.77 -3.67 -10.15
C LEU A 74 0.85 -4.52 -11.05
N LEU A 75 -0.17 -5.18 -10.48
CA LEU A 75 -1.19 -5.90 -11.24
C LEU A 75 -2.03 -4.95 -12.09
N TRP A 76 -2.36 -3.76 -11.57
CA TRP A 76 -3.05 -2.72 -12.32
C TRP A 76 -2.20 -2.18 -13.47
N TRP A 77 -0.90 -2.01 -13.24
CA TRP A 77 0.05 -1.62 -14.29
C TRP A 77 0.07 -2.64 -15.43
N LEU A 78 0.19 -3.93 -15.09
CA LEU A 78 0.18 -5.01 -16.09
C LEU A 78 -1.16 -5.07 -16.84
N ARG A 79 -2.27 -4.79 -16.16
CA ARG A 79 -3.59 -4.63 -16.80
C ARG A 79 -3.56 -3.49 -17.82
N THR A 80 -3.09 -2.30 -17.46
CA THR A 80 -3.00 -1.14 -18.36
C THR A 80 -2.16 -1.44 -19.59
N TYR A 81 -0.98 -2.05 -19.41
CA TYR A 81 -0.11 -2.47 -20.51
C TYR A 81 -0.80 -3.49 -21.45
N ARG A 82 -1.41 -4.55 -20.90
CA ARG A 82 -2.09 -5.58 -21.71
C ARG A 82 -3.32 -5.05 -22.45
N ARG A 83 -4.00 -4.02 -21.92
CA ARG A 83 -5.14 -3.41 -22.61
C ARG A 83 -4.70 -2.55 -23.79
N ALA A 84 -3.66 -1.74 -23.63
CA ALA A 84 -3.10 -0.98 -24.75
C ALA A 84 -2.66 -1.90 -25.90
N ARG A 85 -1.93 -2.97 -25.59
CA ARG A 85 -1.47 -3.96 -26.60
C ARG A 85 -2.62 -4.69 -27.29
N ALA A 86 -3.67 -5.05 -26.56
CA ALA A 86 -4.83 -5.76 -27.13
C ALA A 86 -5.64 -4.88 -28.10
N LEU A 87 -5.58 -3.55 -27.95
CA LEU A 87 -6.25 -2.59 -28.83
C LEU A 87 -5.32 -2.04 -29.93
N GLY A 88 -4.08 -2.54 -30.04
CA GLY A 88 -3.11 -2.02 -31.01
C GLY A 88 -2.62 -0.60 -30.72
N MET A 89 -2.80 -0.11 -29.49
CA MET A 89 -2.41 1.25 -29.08
C MET A 89 -0.95 1.29 -28.58
N GLY A 90 -0.35 2.49 -28.60
CA GLY A 90 0.92 2.76 -27.95
C GLY A 90 0.86 2.60 -26.42
N THR A 91 1.99 2.23 -25.80
CA THR A 91 2.08 1.91 -24.36
C THR A 91 2.53 3.09 -23.48
N HIS A 92 2.45 4.33 -23.99
CA HIS A 92 2.91 5.54 -23.31
C HIS A 92 2.29 5.72 -21.91
N ILE A 93 0.99 5.42 -21.74
CA ILE A 93 0.31 5.49 -20.44
C ILE A 93 0.90 4.50 -19.44
N ALA A 94 1.23 3.27 -19.88
CA ALA A 94 1.84 2.29 -18.99
C ALA A 94 3.24 2.75 -18.53
N TRP A 95 4.02 3.38 -19.40
CA TRP A 95 5.34 3.91 -19.04
C TRP A 95 5.26 5.12 -18.11
N ALA A 96 4.34 6.05 -18.35
CA ALA A 96 4.09 7.16 -17.42
C ALA A 96 3.64 6.63 -16.04
N PHE A 97 2.78 5.61 -16.02
CA PHE A 97 2.37 4.99 -14.78
C PHE A 97 3.53 4.27 -14.07
N ALA A 98 4.44 3.62 -14.80
CA ALA A 98 5.64 3.03 -14.22
C ALA A 98 6.52 4.06 -13.49
N ALA A 99 6.63 5.29 -14.02
CA ALA A 99 7.37 6.37 -13.36
C ALA A 99 6.70 6.81 -12.04
N ALA A 100 5.37 6.84 -11.97
CA ALA A 100 4.66 7.10 -10.72
C ALA A 100 4.83 5.95 -9.71
N ILE A 101 4.77 4.70 -10.17
CA ILE A 101 5.04 3.51 -9.34
C ILE A 101 6.46 3.54 -8.80
N TRP A 102 7.43 3.99 -9.59
CA TRP A 102 8.80 4.16 -9.14
C TRP A 102 8.89 5.11 -7.95
N LEU A 103 8.29 6.30 -8.02
CA LEU A 103 8.27 7.23 -6.89
C LEU A 103 7.61 6.60 -5.65
N TYR A 104 6.48 5.93 -5.82
CA TYR A 104 5.80 5.19 -4.75
C TYR A 104 6.73 4.14 -4.08
N LEU A 105 7.42 3.32 -4.90
CA LEU A 105 8.36 2.32 -4.39
C LEU A 105 9.58 2.96 -3.73
N VAL A 106 10.07 4.10 -4.22
CA VAL A 106 11.16 4.83 -3.59
C VAL A 106 10.80 5.23 -2.17
N LEU A 107 9.61 5.79 -1.96
CA LEU A 107 9.15 6.28 -0.66
C LEU A 107 8.86 5.13 0.32
N GLY A 108 8.15 4.09 -0.13
CA GLY A 108 7.63 3.05 0.75
C GLY A 108 8.51 1.79 0.89
N PHE A 109 9.47 1.58 -0.03
CA PHE A 109 10.21 0.31 -0.10
C PHE A 109 11.72 0.47 -0.30
N ILE A 110 12.15 1.12 -1.39
CA ILE A 110 13.57 1.19 -1.79
C ILE A 110 14.38 2.02 -0.79
N ARG A 111 13.92 3.23 -0.41
CA ARG A 111 14.62 4.05 0.59
C ARG A 111 14.67 3.34 1.96
N PRO A 112 13.54 2.84 2.53
CA PRO A 112 13.59 2.07 3.77
C PRO A 112 14.56 0.88 3.72
N LEU A 113 14.60 0.15 2.59
CA LEU A 113 15.54 -0.95 2.38
C LEU A 113 17.00 -0.48 2.42
N MET A 114 17.33 0.63 1.75
CA MET A 114 18.67 1.23 1.77
C MET A 114 19.07 1.76 3.15
N MET A 115 18.11 2.27 3.92
CA MET A 115 18.32 2.74 5.30
C MET A 115 18.37 1.58 6.31
N GLY A 116 18.06 0.35 5.88
CA GLY A 116 18.06 -0.84 6.74
C GLY A 116 16.89 -0.88 7.73
N ASN A 117 15.82 -0.12 7.52
CA ASN A 117 14.73 -0.02 8.48
C ASN A 117 13.40 0.46 7.86
N PHE A 118 12.32 -0.28 8.12
CA PHE A 118 10.97 0.08 7.66
C PHE A 118 10.32 1.26 8.42
N SER A 119 10.87 1.71 9.54
CA SER A 119 10.36 2.90 10.26
C SER A 119 10.49 4.20 9.45
N GLU A 120 11.33 4.20 8.41
CA GLU A 120 11.53 5.34 7.50
C GLU A 120 10.47 5.44 6.40
N ALA A 121 9.58 4.46 6.31
CA ALA A 121 8.53 4.41 5.30
C ALA A 121 7.34 5.29 5.69
N VAL A 122 6.50 5.61 4.71
CA VAL A 122 5.35 6.51 4.91
C VAL A 122 4.21 5.78 5.65
N PRO A 123 3.61 6.37 6.71
CA PRO A 123 2.42 5.82 7.35
C PRO A 123 1.20 5.92 6.42
N PHE A 124 0.22 5.03 6.60
CA PHE A 124 -1.05 5.11 5.87
C PHE A 124 -2.07 5.92 6.68
N GLY A 125 -2.28 7.18 6.31
CA GLY A 125 -3.23 8.13 6.90
C GLY A 125 -3.48 9.28 5.92
N VAL A 126 -4.38 10.21 6.25
CA VAL A 126 -4.58 11.44 5.45
C VAL A 126 -3.55 12.49 5.85
#